data_AF-A0A9Q4ABS4-F1
#
_entry.id   AF-A0A9Q4ABS4-F1
#
_cell.length_a   1.000
_cell.length_b   1.000
_cell.length_c   1.000
_cell.angle_alpha   90.00
_cell.angle_beta   90.00
_cell.angle_gamma   90.00
#
_symmetry.space_group_name_H-M   'P 1'
#
loop_
_entity.id
_entity.type
_entity.pdbx_description
1 polymer ?
#
loop_
_entity_poly.entity_id
_entity_poly.type
_entity_poly.pdbx_seq_one_letter_code
_entity_poly.pdbx_strand_id
1 'polypeptide(L)'
;MKKKIIFIIAVVLLVIPIFIIKNYRKESSKNKDNIVEEVWYGEKKVAYLREVEGNYILEIDDVVNKKKGNIEGIGGYLHNINWSPDGNYLTVDGGIEATSTTYIISVKDLELFDKIFTTGNTVWSPDSKKLLIGVENKEENIDLAIYYLWSQRAEPLLEAKEGYDYYPEYWKDDNVGCAKVSGENKESFQIKYKLSLEEKIMSIAMNKKEIDSKELKTIISKLPEIDLENLEKIYGEGSDIKILNWLSKQSIKDKEDIESILKISLNLYDEQHTIISNLMKDLYLKDKITFIKALAKVPKAMEETAYAFKTFELYETGNEDMTKDLDMFSSSNVLTEEEKKLAVEFLNIYDLCGI
;
A
#
# COMPACT_ATOMS: atom_id res chain seq x y z
N MET A 1 31.68 29.15 -23.34
CA MET A 1 30.90 30.02 -22.43
C MET A 1 29.56 29.44 -21.97
N LYS A 2 28.71 28.87 -22.85
CA LYS A 2 27.38 28.34 -22.47
C LYS A 2 27.36 27.26 -21.37
N LYS A 3 28.32 26.31 -21.34
CA LYS A 3 28.40 25.27 -20.30
C LYS A 3 28.72 25.80 -18.88
N LYS A 4 29.51 26.88 -18.76
CA LYS A 4 29.82 27.51 -17.46
C LYS A 4 28.61 28.29 -16.91
N ILE A 5 27.82 28.91 -17.78
CA ILE A 5 26.61 29.64 -17.39
C ILE A 5 25.51 28.68 -16.92
N ILE A 6 25.31 27.54 -17.59
CA ILE A 6 24.36 26.50 -17.16
C ILE A 6 24.76 25.90 -15.80
N PHE A 7 26.06 25.67 -15.58
CA PHE A 7 26.55 25.17 -14.29
C PHE A 7 26.36 26.18 -13.15
N ILE A 8 26.62 27.46 -13.39
CA ILE A 8 26.40 28.52 -12.40
C ILE A 8 24.90 28.69 -12.10
N ILE A 9 24.02 28.64 -13.09
CA ILE A 9 22.56 28.71 -12.88
C ILE A 9 22.06 27.49 -12.08
N ALA A 10 22.55 26.28 -12.38
CA ALA A 10 22.18 25.08 -11.64
C ALA A 10 22.67 25.11 -10.17
N VAL A 11 23.89 25.60 -9.93
CA VAL A 11 24.43 25.77 -8.57
C VAL A 11 23.68 26.86 -7.81
N VAL A 12 23.35 27.98 -8.44
CA VAL A 12 22.55 29.06 -7.82
C VAL A 12 21.12 28.59 -7.50
N LEU A 13 20.50 27.81 -8.39
CA LEU A 13 19.18 27.21 -8.15
C LEU A 13 19.19 26.15 -7.04
N LEU A 14 20.32 25.51 -6.74
CA LEU A 14 20.45 24.57 -5.62
C LEU A 14 20.82 25.26 -4.30
N VAL A 15 21.62 26.33 -4.33
CA VAL A 15 22.10 27.01 -3.12
C VAL A 15 21.05 27.97 -2.54
N ILE A 16 20.22 28.62 -3.37
CA ILE A 16 19.15 29.52 -2.91
C ILE A 16 18.12 28.79 -2.03
N PRO A 17 17.57 27.62 -2.43
CA PRO A 17 16.65 26.87 -1.58
C PRO A 17 17.29 26.46 -0.26
N ILE A 18 18.52 25.94 -0.27
CA ILE A 18 19.23 25.50 0.95
C ILE A 18 19.45 26.67 1.91
N PHE A 19 19.82 27.86 1.41
CA PHE A 19 20.03 29.04 2.25
C PHE A 19 18.70 29.58 2.82
N ILE A 20 17.63 29.60 2.02
CA ILE A 20 16.28 29.98 2.48
C ILE A 20 15.80 29.01 3.55
N ILE A 21 15.98 27.70 3.35
CA ILE A 21 15.59 26.65 4.31
C ILE A 21 16.38 26.77 5.60
N LYS A 22 17.71 26.98 5.53
CA LYS A 22 18.55 27.16 6.72
C LYS A 22 18.15 28.39 7.52
N ASN A 23 17.77 29.49 6.85
CA ASN A 23 17.23 30.66 7.51
C ASN A 23 15.83 30.40 8.09
N TYR A 24 14.97 29.65 7.38
CA TYR A 24 13.66 29.25 7.88
C TYR A 24 13.77 28.45 9.17
N ARG A 25 14.63 27.42 9.23
CA ARG A 25 14.88 26.65 10.48
C ARG A 25 15.29 27.55 11.64
N LYS A 26 16.11 28.56 11.34
CA LYS A 26 16.61 29.51 12.32
C LYS A 26 15.54 30.50 12.77
N GLU A 27 14.57 30.85 11.92
CA GLU A 27 13.45 31.73 12.27
C GLU A 27 12.29 30.97 12.93
N SER A 28 11.98 29.76 12.50
CA SER A 28 10.84 28.97 12.98
C SER A 28 11.00 28.55 14.44
N SER A 29 12.23 28.30 14.88
CA SER A 29 12.59 28.00 16.29
C SER A 29 12.72 29.27 17.15
N LYS A 30 13.14 30.40 16.57
CA LYS A 30 13.48 31.63 17.32
C LYS A 30 12.29 32.35 17.97
N ASN A 31 11.08 32.09 17.46
CA ASN A 31 9.85 32.79 17.87
C ASN A 31 8.91 31.90 18.67
N LYS A 32 9.40 30.76 19.19
CA LYS A 32 8.59 29.80 19.95
C LYS A 32 9.22 29.59 21.32
N ASP A 33 8.61 30.19 22.33
CA ASP A 33 8.96 29.92 23.71
C ASP A 33 8.50 28.50 24.10
N ASN A 34 9.23 27.88 25.04
CA ASN A 34 8.90 26.59 25.67
C ASN A 34 8.84 25.37 24.73
N ILE A 35 9.66 25.32 23.68
CA ILE A 35 9.88 24.07 22.93
C ILE A 35 10.61 23.07 23.82
N VAL A 36 10.00 21.90 24.04
CA VAL A 36 10.61 20.76 24.74
C VAL A 36 11.24 19.76 23.77
N GLU A 37 10.69 19.64 22.56
CA GLU A 37 11.19 18.74 21.52
C GLU A 37 10.97 19.36 20.13
N GLU A 38 11.97 19.23 19.25
CA GLU A 38 11.89 19.68 17.85
C GLU A 38 12.47 18.60 16.94
N VAL A 39 11.63 18.03 16.07
CA VAL A 39 12.02 16.94 15.18
C VAL A 39 11.70 17.28 13.73
N TRP A 40 12.75 17.39 12.91
CA TRP A 40 12.66 17.67 11.48
C TRP A 40 12.53 16.40 10.65
N TYR A 41 11.56 16.37 9.74
CA TYR A 41 11.54 15.42 8.63
C TYR A 41 12.21 16.04 7.40
N GLY A 42 13.50 15.74 7.25
CA GLY A 42 14.34 16.35 6.23
C GLY A 42 14.29 17.88 6.28
N GLU A 43 14.16 18.52 5.13
CA GLU A 43 14.01 19.98 5.01
C GLU A 43 12.56 20.44 4.79
N LYS A 44 11.60 19.51 4.87
CA LYS A 44 10.24 19.73 4.37
C LYS A 44 9.23 20.02 5.46
N LYS A 45 9.37 19.34 6.60
CA LYS A 45 8.41 19.40 7.71
C LYS A 45 9.13 19.37 9.04
N VAL A 46 8.48 19.92 10.05
CA VAL A 46 8.98 19.90 11.43
C VAL A 46 7.81 19.78 12.38
N ALA A 47 8.02 19.01 13.43
CA ALA A 47 7.10 18.85 14.54
C ALA A 47 7.75 19.43 15.79
N TYR A 48 6.96 20.20 16.52
CA TYR A 48 7.35 20.86 17.75
C TYR A 48 6.46 20.36 18.86
N LEU A 49 7.08 19.91 19.93
CA LEU A 49 6.40 19.75 21.18
C LEU A 49 6.70 20.96 22.05
N ARG A 50 5.64 21.59 22.57
CA ARG A 50 5.75 22.76 23.45
C ARG A 50 5.04 22.52 24.76
N GLU A 51 5.59 23.06 25.83
CA GLU A 51 4.94 23.12 27.13
C GLU A 51 4.36 24.53 27.36
N VAL A 52 3.04 24.62 27.49
CA VAL A 52 2.31 25.88 27.71
C VAL A 52 1.43 25.71 28.93
N GLU A 53 1.74 26.46 29.99
CA GLU A 53 1.00 26.44 31.26
C GLU A 53 0.83 25.01 31.84
N GLY A 54 1.87 24.19 31.75
CA GLY A 54 1.88 22.80 32.23
C GLY A 54 1.19 21.79 31.31
N ASN A 55 0.72 22.22 30.13
CA ASN A 55 0.13 21.34 29.11
C ASN A 55 1.07 21.19 27.92
N TYR A 56 1.10 20.01 27.33
CA TYR A 56 1.89 19.74 26.13
C TYR A 56 1.06 19.91 24.87
N ILE A 57 1.60 20.64 23.90
CA ILE A 57 0.98 20.91 22.60
C ILE A 57 1.92 20.43 21.51
N LEU A 58 1.43 19.53 20.64
CA LEU A 58 2.10 19.19 19.40
C LEU A 58 1.68 20.17 18.30
N GLU A 59 2.65 20.81 17.67
CA GLU A 59 2.46 21.68 16.51
C GLU A 59 3.28 21.14 15.32
N ILE A 60 2.66 21.03 14.15
CA ILE A 60 3.33 20.60 12.92
C ILE A 60 3.35 21.76 11.93
N ASP A 61 4.48 21.90 11.25
CA ASP A 61 4.71 22.87 10.18
C ASP A 61 5.27 22.16 8.93
N ASP A 62 4.42 22.05 7.91
CA ASP A 62 4.78 21.61 6.55
C ASP A 62 5.20 22.84 5.74
N VAL A 63 6.51 23.08 5.72
CA VAL A 63 7.15 24.22 5.07
C VAL A 63 6.89 24.25 3.58
N VAL A 64 6.80 23.07 2.95
CA VAL A 64 6.64 22.94 1.50
C VAL A 64 5.22 23.30 1.09
N ASN A 65 4.23 22.76 1.80
CA ASN A 65 2.82 22.98 1.50
C ASN A 65 2.25 24.22 2.20
N LYS A 66 3.05 24.91 3.02
CA LYS A 66 2.65 26.06 3.87
C LYS A 66 1.46 25.72 4.76
N LYS A 67 1.41 24.48 5.26
CA LYS A 67 0.36 24.01 6.16
C LYS A 67 0.93 23.92 7.57
N LYS A 68 0.26 24.55 8.52
CA LYS A 68 0.70 24.59 9.92
C LYS A 68 -0.50 24.50 10.85
N GLY A 69 -0.36 23.78 11.97
CA GLY A 69 -1.42 23.70 12.97
C GLY A 69 -1.00 22.95 14.22
N ASN A 70 -1.78 23.16 15.28
CA ASN A 70 -1.72 22.35 16.49
C ASN A 70 -2.56 21.09 16.29
N ILE A 71 -2.16 20.00 16.92
CA ILE A 71 -2.90 18.75 16.91
C ILE A 71 -3.81 18.71 18.13
N GLU A 72 -5.11 18.54 17.90
CA GLU A 72 -6.11 18.38 18.95
C GLU A 72 -6.32 16.90 19.30
N GLY A 73 -6.99 16.62 20.42
CA GLY A 73 -7.33 15.25 20.84
C GLY A 73 -6.20 14.46 21.49
N ILE A 74 -5.03 15.08 21.67
CA ILE A 74 -3.88 14.50 22.38
C ILE A 74 -3.60 15.29 23.65
N GLY A 75 -3.03 14.66 24.68
CA GLY A 75 -2.74 15.33 25.93
C GLY A 75 -1.95 14.49 26.93
N GLY A 76 -1.63 15.11 28.06
CA GLY A 76 -0.73 14.58 29.08
C GLY A 76 0.71 15.02 28.88
N TYR A 77 1.64 14.36 29.56
CA TYR A 77 3.07 14.52 29.32
C TYR A 77 3.43 13.89 27.97
N LEU A 78 3.74 14.70 26.97
CA LEU A 78 4.09 14.21 25.64
C LEU A 78 5.61 14.12 25.46
N HIS A 79 6.08 13.18 24.67
CA HIS A 79 7.50 13.00 24.33
C HIS A 79 7.69 12.06 23.13
N ASN A 80 8.91 11.90 22.63
CA ASN A 80 9.30 10.93 21.60
C ASN A 80 8.57 11.12 20.27
N ILE A 81 8.75 12.27 19.62
CA ILE A 81 8.24 12.45 18.26
C ILE A 81 9.02 11.54 17.30
N ASN A 82 8.32 10.67 16.58
CA ASN A 82 8.93 9.78 15.58
C ASN A 82 8.19 9.82 14.23
N TRP A 83 8.88 10.27 13.18
CA TRP A 83 8.31 10.40 11.83
C TRP A 83 8.24 9.06 11.09
N SER A 84 7.16 8.86 10.33
CA SER A 84 7.12 7.79 9.33
C SER A 84 8.16 8.05 8.22
N PRO A 85 8.71 7.00 7.58
CA PRO A 85 9.68 7.15 6.49
C PRO A 85 9.21 8.02 5.32
N ASP A 86 7.91 8.03 5.01
CA ASP A 86 7.31 8.89 3.97
C ASP A 86 6.97 10.32 4.46
N GLY A 87 7.07 10.56 5.77
CA GLY A 87 6.78 11.83 6.43
C GLY A 87 5.31 12.25 6.34
N ASN A 88 4.40 11.33 6.05
CA ASN A 88 2.96 11.58 6.02
C ASN A 88 2.29 11.31 7.38
N TYR A 89 2.99 10.59 8.26
CA TYR A 89 2.57 10.32 9.62
C TYR A 89 3.71 10.57 10.59
N LEU A 90 3.37 10.71 11.86
CA LEU A 90 4.30 10.62 12.97
C LEU A 90 3.62 10.01 14.19
N THR A 91 4.41 9.49 15.12
CA THR A 91 3.96 9.12 16.45
C THR A 91 4.46 10.12 17.49
N VAL A 92 3.73 10.25 18.58
CA VAL A 92 4.16 10.92 19.81
C VAL A 92 3.61 10.15 21.00
N ASP A 93 4.46 9.91 22.00
CA ASP A 93 4.09 9.16 23.19
C ASP A 93 3.52 10.10 24.26
N GLY A 94 2.55 9.61 25.02
CA GLY A 94 1.84 10.30 26.08
C GLY A 94 1.84 9.51 27.38
N GLY A 95 2.21 10.17 28.47
CA GLY A 95 2.32 9.60 29.81
C GLY A 95 3.77 9.41 30.27
N ILE A 96 3.92 8.92 31.49
CA ILE A 96 5.23 8.63 32.12
C ILE A 96 5.32 7.18 32.62
N GLU A 97 4.30 6.38 32.33
CA GLU A 97 4.19 4.99 32.74
C GLU A 97 4.95 4.08 31.78
N ALA A 98 5.24 2.85 32.20
CA ALA A 98 5.89 1.85 31.37
C ALA A 98 5.08 1.55 30.10
N THR A 99 3.75 1.53 30.25
CA THR A 99 2.79 1.50 29.15
C THR A 99 2.34 2.94 28.87
N SER A 100 2.68 3.45 27.70
CA SER A 100 2.32 4.79 27.26
C SER A 100 1.15 4.75 26.29
N THR A 101 0.46 5.89 26.17
CA THR A 101 -0.39 6.13 25.00
C THR A 101 0.49 6.56 23.84
N THR A 102 0.52 5.82 22.73
CA THR A 102 1.07 6.32 21.48
C THR A 102 -0.04 6.95 20.65
N TYR A 103 0.12 8.23 20.31
CA TYR A 103 -0.74 8.95 19.37
C TYR A 103 -0.14 8.89 17.97
N ILE A 104 -0.94 8.53 16.96
CA ILE A 104 -0.56 8.49 15.55
C ILE A 104 -1.22 9.67 14.86
N ILE A 105 -0.44 10.51 14.19
CA ILE A 105 -0.92 11.79 13.64
C ILE A 105 -0.86 11.76 12.11
N SER A 106 -1.95 12.13 11.43
CA SER A 106 -1.93 12.43 9.99
C SER A 106 -1.36 13.82 9.78
N VAL A 107 -0.20 13.89 9.13
CA VAL A 107 0.48 15.16 8.84
C VAL A 107 -0.21 15.90 7.70
N LYS A 108 -0.75 15.15 6.74
CA LYS A 108 -1.49 15.71 5.62
C LYS A 108 -2.73 16.45 6.12
N ASP A 109 -3.45 15.88 7.07
CA ASP A 109 -4.73 16.39 7.53
C ASP A 109 -4.59 17.26 8.80
N LEU A 110 -3.47 17.13 9.52
CA LEU A 110 -3.17 17.77 10.81
C LEU A 110 -4.15 17.35 11.91
N GLU A 111 -4.41 16.05 11.99
CA GLU A 111 -5.36 15.48 12.92
C GLU A 111 -4.82 14.19 13.56
N LEU A 112 -5.38 13.85 14.72
CA LEU A 112 -5.19 12.55 15.35
C LEU A 112 -5.79 11.47 14.45
N PHE A 113 -4.94 10.57 13.95
CA PHE A 113 -5.35 9.44 13.12
C PHE A 113 -5.80 8.25 13.99
N ASP A 114 -5.01 7.88 15.00
CA ASP A 114 -5.38 6.85 15.98
C ASP A 114 -4.62 7.02 17.31
N LYS A 115 -5.09 6.34 18.35
CA LYS A 115 -4.49 6.26 19.68
C LYS A 115 -4.40 4.79 20.11
N ILE A 116 -3.18 4.32 20.39
CA ILE A 116 -2.92 2.95 20.84
C ILE A 116 -2.15 2.93 22.17
N PHE A 117 -2.22 1.83 22.89
CA PHE A 117 -1.42 1.60 24.10
C PHE A 117 -0.22 0.73 23.75
N THR A 118 0.96 1.17 24.14
CA THR A 118 2.22 0.55 23.75
C THR A 118 3.21 0.56 24.89
N THR A 119 4.13 -0.39 24.90
CA THR A 119 5.24 -0.45 25.85
C THR A 119 6.57 -0.33 25.10
N GLY A 120 7.44 0.55 25.59
CA GLY A 120 8.72 0.85 24.95
C GLY A 120 8.60 1.73 23.70
N ASN A 121 9.58 1.64 22.80
CA ASN A 121 9.64 2.47 21.60
C ASN A 121 8.59 2.04 20.56
N THR A 122 8.22 2.96 19.67
CA THR A 122 7.46 2.64 18.46
C THR A 122 8.34 2.79 17.22
N VAL A 123 8.29 1.79 16.32
CA VAL A 123 9.17 1.73 15.16
C VAL A 123 8.35 1.59 13.88
N TRP A 124 8.48 2.56 12.98
CA TRP A 124 7.83 2.54 11.68
C TRP A 124 8.36 1.45 10.76
N SER A 125 7.46 0.76 10.06
CA SER A 125 7.83 -0.07 8.91
C SER A 125 8.37 0.80 7.76
N PRO A 126 9.24 0.24 6.90
CA PRO A 126 9.83 1.00 5.78
C PRO A 126 8.80 1.59 4.79
N ASP A 127 7.64 0.96 4.64
CA ASP A 127 6.54 1.41 3.78
C ASP A 127 5.65 2.51 4.43
N SER A 128 5.90 2.85 5.71
CA SER A 128 5.11 3.80 6.49
C SER A 128 3.62 3.41 6.63
N LYS A 129 3.30 2.11 6.62
CA LYS A 129 1.92 1.59 6.75
C LYS A 129 1.70 0.78 8.01
N LYS A 130 2.77 0.47 8.75
CA LYS A 130 2.74 -0.34 9.96
C LYS A 130 3.67 0.23 11.03
N LEU A 131 3.42 -0.17 12.26
CA LEU A 131 4.29 0.06 13.40
C LEU A 131 4.67 -1.29 14.02
N LEU A 132 5.94 -1.45 14.37
CA LEU A 132 6.38 -2.48 15.31
C LEU A 132 6.30 -1.88 16.71
N ILE A 133 5.58 -2.56 17.59
CA ILE A 133 5.23 -2.08 18.92
C ILE A 133 5.39 -3.21 19.96
N GLY A 134 5.61 -2.82 21.21
CA GLY A 134 5.40 -3.72 22.36
C GLY A 134 3.97 -3.59 22.86
N VAL A 135 3.29 -4.71 23.15
CA VAL A 135 1.91 -4.72 23.67
C VAL A 135 1.81 -5.71 24.82
N GLU A 136 1.19 -5.29 25.92
CA GLU A 136 0.92 -6.16 27.06
C GLU A 136 -0.12 -7.24 26.70
N ASN A 137 0.22 -8.50 26.94
CA ASN A 137 -0.62 -9.66 26.68
C ASN A 137 -1.47 -10.03 27.91
N LYS A 138 -2.30 -11.07 27.79
CA LYS A 138 -3.22 -11.48 28.87
C LYS A 138 -2.53 -11.93 30.16
N GLU A 139 -1.25 -12.23 30.09
CA GLU A 139 -0.40 -12.69 31.19
C GLU A 139 0.51 -11.55 31.69
N GLU A 140 0.22 -10.30 31.31
CA GLU A 140 0.97 -9.09 31.67
C GLU A 140 2.43 -9.07 31.16
N ASN A 141 2.77 -9.91 30.17
CA ASN A 141 4.08 -9.87 29.48
C ASN A 141 3.97 -9.04 28.20
N ILE A 142 5.09 -8.50 27.72
CA ILE A 142 5.10 -7.64 26.52
C ILE A 142 5.37 -8.48 25.26
N ASP A 143 4.35 -8.68 24.45
CA ASP A 143 4.46 -9.23 23.11
C ASP A 143 5.06 -8.20 22.15
N LEU A 144 5.83 -8.69 21.18
CA LEU A 144 6.18 -7.88 20.01
C LEU A 144 5.04 -8.00 19.00
N ALA A 145 4.44 -6.89 18.60
CA ALA A 145 3.32 -6.87 17.68
C ALA A 145 3.55 -5.93 16.49
N ILE A 146 2.82 -6.20 15.40
CA ILE A 146 2.71 -5.31 14.26
C ILE A 146 1.34 -4.66 14.33
N TYR A 147 1.31 -3.34 14.43
CA TYR A 147 0.10 -2.56 14.29
C TYR A 147 -0.05 -2.05 12.85
N TYR A 148 -1.20 -2.33 12.24
CA TYR A 148 -1.56 -1.93 10.90
C TYR A 148 -2.43 -0.68 10.96
N LEU A 149 -1.96 0.41 10.36
CA LEU A 149 -2.60 1.73 10.47
C LEU A 149 -4.06 1.70 10.00
N TRP A 150 -4.35 1.04 8.89
CA TRP A 150 -5.67 1.15 8.24
C TRP A 150 -6.74 0.28 8.86
N SER A 151 -6.39 -0.95 9.25
CA SER A 151 -7.30 -1.79 10.01
C SER A 151 -7.38 -1.42 11.49
N GLN A 152 -6.48 -0.56 11.98
CA GLN A 152 -6.34 -0.18 13.39
C GLN A 152 -6.25 -1.40 14.31
N ARG A 153 -5.49 -2.41 13.87
CA ARG A 153 -5.34 -3.68 14.57
C ARG A 153 -3.88 -3.99 14.80
N ALA A 154 -3.59 -4.54 15.97
CA ALA A 154 -2.31 -5.12 16.30
C ALA A 154 -2.38 -6.65 16.20
N GLU A 155 -1.38 -7.25 15.57
CA GLU A 155 -1.21 -8.71 15.48
C GLU A 155 0.13 -9.11 16.10
N PRO A 156 0.18 -10.17 16.92
CA PRO A 156 1.43 -10.62 17.53
C PRO A 156 2.41 -11.11 16.47
N LEU A 157 3.65 -10.64 16.56
CA LEU A 157 4.79 -11.11 15.79
C LEU A 157 5.63 -12.10 16.60
N LEU A 158 5.81 -11.84 17.89
CA LEU A 158 6.40 -12.76 18.87
C LEU A 158 5.61 -12.68 20.18
N GLU A 159 5.11 -13.81 20.63
CA GLU A 159 4.40 -13.92 21.90
C GLU A 159 5.40 -14.14 23.05
N ALA A 160 5.36 -13.26 24.03
CA ALA A 160 6.06 -13.36 25.30
C ALA A 160 5.38 -14.37 26.23
N LYS A 161 6.15 -14.85 27.21
CA LYS A 161 5.68 -15.78 28.24
C LYS A 161 6.32 -15.42 29.56
N GLU A 162 5.81 -15.99 30.64
CA GLU A 162 6.36 -15.82 31.98
C GLU A 162 7.91 -15.89 31.99
N GLY A 163 8.52 -14.81 32.46
CA GLY A 163 9.97 -14.67 32.60
C GLY A 163 10.69 -13.94 31.46
N TYR A 164 9.98 -13.52 30.40
CA TYR A 164 10.57 -12.62 29.39
C TYR A 164 9.56 -11.79 28.61
N ASP A 165 10.02 -10.61 28.19
CA ASP A 165 9.31 -9.65 27.33
C ASP A 165 10.03 -9.47 25.99
N TYR A 166 9.33 -8.98 24.98
CA TYR A 166 9.91 -8.52 23.73
C TYR A 166 9.67 -7.03 23.48
N TYR A 167 10.72 -6.33 23.07
CA TYR A 167 10.67 -4.90 22.75
C TYR A 167 11.18 -4.61 21.34
N PRO A 168 10.56 -3.65 20.62
CA PRO A 168 11.00 -3.23 19.30
C PRO A 168 12.30 -2.41 19.37
N GLU A 169 13.20 -2.61 18.41
CA GLU A 169 14.44 -1.81 18.30
C GLU A 169 14.53 -1.09 16.95
N TYR A 170 14.33 -1.79 15.83
CA TYR A 170 14.35 -1.18 14.50
C TYR A 170 13.59 -2.02 13.47
N TRP A 171 13.21 -1.39 12.36
CA TRP A 171 12.68 -2.07 11.18
C TRP A 171 13.31 -1.47 9.94
N LYS A 172 14.15 -2.26 9.27
CA LYS A 172 14.86 -1.84 8.07
C LYS A 172 14.74 -2.90 6.99
N ASP A 173 14.17 -2.50 5.86
CA ASP A 173 13.83 -3.41 4.76
C ASP A 173 12.96 -4.57 5.30
N ASP A 174 13.41 -5.82 5.11
CA ASP A 174 12.76 -7.01 5.64
C ASP A 174 13.33 -7.48 6.99
N ASN A 175 14.13 -6.65 7.66
CA ASN A 175 14.80 -7.01 8.91
C ASN A 175 14.20 -6.23 10.07
N VAL A 176 13.66 -6.97 11.03
CA VAL A 176 13.11 -6.46 12.28
C VAL A 176 14.08 -6.78 13.40
N GLY A 177 14.62 -5.75 14.03
CA GLY A 177 15.42 -5.85 15.25
C GLY A 177 14.53 -5.77 16.47
N CYS A 178 14.73 -6.71 17.39
CA CYS A 178 14.00 -6.77 18.65
C CYS A 178 14.91 -7.23 19.78
N ALA A 179 14.50 -6.90 21.00
CA ALA A 179 15.16 -7.30 22.22
C ALA A 179 14.28 -8.25 23.03
N LYS A 180 14.85 -9.37 23.48
CA LYS A 180 14.27 -10.20 24.52
C LYS A 180 14.81 -9.76 25.87
N VAL A 181 13.94 -9.46 26.82
CA VAL A 181 14.32 -8.97 28.16
C VAL A 181 13.83 -9.94 29.22
N SER A 182 14.74 -10.40 30.08
CA SER A 182 14.48 -11.31 31.21
C SER A 182 15.13 -10.77 32.47
N GLY A 183 14.38 -10.03 33.29
CA GLY A 183 14.93 -9.29 34.43
C GLY A 183 15.94 -8.24 33.94
N GLU A 184 17.19 -8.31 34.41
CA GLU A 184 18.26 -7.41 33.98
C GLU A 184 18.94 -7.83 32.66
N ASN A 185 18.67 -9.05 32.16
CA ASN A 185 19.29 -9.55 30.94
C ASN A 185 18.53 -9.04 29.71
N LYS A 186 19.26 -8.46 28.76
CA LYS A 186 18.76 -8.05 27.45
C LYS A 186 19.53 -8.75 26.34
N GLU A 187 18.84 -9.48 25.48
CA GLU A 187 19.38 -10.11 24.28
C GLU A 187 18.76 -9.48 23.04
N SER A 188 19.58 -8.82 22.21
CA SER A 188 19.11 -8.21 20.96
C SER A 188 19.36 -9.17 19.80
N PHE A 189 18.35 -9.37 18.95
CA PHE A 189 18.39 -10.26 17.81
C PHE A 189 17.56 -9.68 16.65
N GLN A 190 17.64 -10.34 15.49
CA GLN A 190 16.97 -9.90 14.28
C GLN A 190 16.12 -11.04 13.73
N ILE A 191 14.90 -10.71 13.31
CA ILE A 191 14.00 -11.62 12.58
C ILE A 191 13.76 -11.09 11.16
N LYS A 192 13.54 -12.03 10.24
CA LYS A 192 13.22 -11.74 8.84
C LYS A 192 11.70 -11.59 8.70
N TYR A 193 11.22 -10.36 8.49
CA TYR A 193 9.80 -10.13 8.19
C TYR A 193 9.48 -10.62 6.79
N LYS A 194 8.50 -11.53 6.69
CA LYS A 194 8.09 -12.14 5.43
C LYS A 194 6.80 -11.47 4.95
N LEU A 195 6.92 -10.62 3.94
CA LEU A 195 5.78 -10.02 3.26
C LEU A 195 4.81 -11.11 2.76
N SER A 196 3.52 -10.86 2.99
CA SER A 196 2.40 -11.56 2.37
C SER A 196 2.43 -11.41 0.84
N LEU A 197 1.54 -12.12 0.13
CA LEU A 197 1.43 -11.99 -1.33
C LEU A 197 0.93 -10.57 -1.68
N GLU A 198 -0.07 -10.10 -0.97
CA GLU A 198 -0.73 -8.80 -1.09
C GLU A 198 0.30 -7.68 -0.96
N GLU A 199 1.12 -7.73 0.09
CA GLU A 199 2.16 -6.73 0.32
C GLU A 199 3.24 -6.73 -0.76
N LYS A 200 3.62 -7.90 -1.29
CA LYS A 200 4.59 -7.96 -2.38
C LYS A 200 4.05 -7.27 -3.62
N ILE A 201 2.82 -7.62 -4.03
CA ILE A 201 2.19 -7.03 -5.22
C ILE A 201 2.02 -5.53 -5.03
N MET A 202 1.55 -5.09 -3.85
CA MET A 202 1.38 -3.68 -3.54
C MET A 202 2.70 -2.91 -3.56
N SER A 203 3.77 -3.46 -2.99
CA SER A 203 5.09 -2.83 -2.99
C SER A 203 5.61 -2.59 -4.42
N ILE A 204 5.30 -3.51 -5.34
CA ILE A 204 5.69 -3.41 -6.74
C ILE A 204 4.82 -2.37 -7.45
N ALA A 205 3.50 -2.44 -7.28
CA ALA A 205 2.55 -1.49 -7.85
C ALA A 205 2.83 -0.04 -7.41
N MET A 206 3.27 0.16 -6.16
CA MET A 206 3.58 1.49 -5.62
C MET A 206 4.93 2.04 -6.06
N ASN A 207 5.94 1.20 -6.25
CA ASN A 207 7.31 1.67 -6.49
C ASN A 207 7.58 2.13 -7.94
N LYS A 208 6.59 2.05 -8.85
CA LYS A 208 6.63 2.55 -10.25
C LYS A 208 7.88 2.17 -11.06
N LYS A 209 8.65 1.17 -10.63
CA LYS A 209 9.77 0.63 -11.40
C LYS A 209 9.20 -0.27 -12.49
N GLU A 210 9.84 -0.25 -13.66
CA GLU A 210 9.57 -1.27 -14.68
C GLU A 210 9.82 -2.64 -14.05
N ILE A 211 8.77 -3.45 -14.03
CA ILE A 211 8.83 -4.83 -13.56
C ILE A 211 9.42 -5.70 -14.68
N ASP A 212 10.31 -6.62 -14.34
CA ASP A 212 10.79 -7.58 -15.32
C ASP A 212 9.67 -8.59 -15.68
N SER A 213 9.72 -9.13 -16.90
CA SER A 213 8.66 -10.00 -17.41
C SER A 213 8.50 -11.30 -16.62
N LYS A 214 9.57 -11.81 -16.00
CA LYS A 214 9.53 -13.05 -15.20
C LYS A 214 8.90 -12.80 -13.83
N GLU A 215 9.22 -11.67 -13.20
CA GLU A 215 8.58 -11.24 -11.96
C GLU A 215 7.09 -10.97 -12.18
N LEU A 216 6.73 -10.26 -13.26
CA LEU A 216 5.34 -10.02 -13.65
C LEU A 216 4.56 -11.32 -13.83
N LYS A 217 5.12 -12.28 -14.57
CA LYS A 217 4.50 -13.60 -14.75
C LYS A 217 4.29 -14.34 -13.43
N THR A 218 5.26 -14.22 -12.52
CA THR A 218 5.14 -14.82 -11.18
C THR A 218 3.99 -14.20 -10.38
N ILE A 219 3.83 -12.87 -10.46
CA ILE A 219 2.72 -12.17 -9.80
C ILE A 219 1.38 -12.58 -10.40
N ILE A 220 1.26 -12.52 -11.73
CA ILE A 220 0.00 -12.86 -12.41
C ILE A 220 -0.43 -14.29 -12.09
N SER A 221 0.52 -15.23 -12.03
CA SER A 221 0.21 -16.62 -11.68
C SER A 221 -0.41 -16.80 -10.29
N LYS A 222 -0.19 -15.83 -9.38
CA LYS A 222 -0.69 -15.85 -8.00
C LYS A 222 -1.90 -14.94 -7.76
N LEU A 223 -2.29 -14.12 -8.74
CA LEU A 223 -3.47 -13.26 -8.61
C LEU A 223 -4.74 -14.00 -8.15
N PRO A 224 -5.02 -15.24 -8.59
CA PRO A 224 -6.21 -15.95 -8.11
C PRO A 224 -6.21 -16.29 -6.62
N GLU A 225 -5.05 -16.21 -5.96
CA GLU A 225 -4.87 -16.50 -4.53
C GLU A 225 -4.85 -15.21 -3.68
N ILE A 226 -4.96 -14.02 -4.30
CA ILE A 226 -4.86 -12.76 -3.58
C ILE A 226 -6.09 -12.53 -2.69
N ASP A 227 -5.84 -12.10 -1.46
CA ASP A 227 -6.88 -11.64 -0.55
C ASP A 227 -6.97 -10.11 -0.61
N LEU A 228 -7.89 -9.60 -1.43
CA LEU A 228 -8.12 -8.17 -1.60
C LEU A 228 -8.65 -7.50 -0.32
N GLU A 229 -9.41 -8.23 0.51
CA GLU A 229 -9.88 -7.69 1.80
C GLU A 229 -8.71 -7.49 2.76
N ASN A 230 -7.79 -8.46 2.80
CA ASN A 230 -6.57 -8.33 3.60
C ASN A 230 -5.67 -7.19 3.09
N LEU A 231 -5.63 -6.96 1.78
CA LEU A 231 -4.89 -5.84 1.22
C LEU A 231 -5.41 -4.49 1.73
N GLU A 232 -6.73 -4.29 1.77
CA GLU A 232 -7.33 -3.08 2.33
C GLU A 232 -7.06 -2.92 3.83
N LYS A 233 -7.04 -4.03 4.59
CA LYS A 233 -6.65 -4.01 6.01
C LYS A 233 -5.22 -3.49 6.22
N ILE A 234 -4.33 -3.76 5.26
CA ILE A 234 -2.90 -3.40 5.35
C ILE A 234 -2.63 -2.00 4.77
N TYR A 235 -3.31 -1.61 3.69
CA TYR A 235 -2.98 -0.42 2.90
C TYR A 235 -4.10 0.62 2.78
N GLY A 236 -5.28 0.34 3.33
CA GLY A 236 -6.44 1.22 3.31
C GLY A 236 -7.38 0.95 2.15
N GLU A 237 -8.55 1.58 2.24
CA GLU A 237 -9.61 1.54 1.23
C GLU A 237 -9.08 1.91 -0.16
N GLY A 238 -9.50 1.15 -1.18
CA GLY A 238 -9.13 1.37 -2.58
C GLY A 238 -7.71 0.89 -2.95
N SER A 239 -7.02 0.19 -2.04
CA SER A 239 -5.71 -0.41 -2.33
C SER A 239 -5.80 -1.56 -3.34
N ASP A 240 -6.89 -2.33 -3.28
CA ASP A 240 -7.33 -3.30 -4.27
C ASP A 240 -7.52 -2.68 -5.66
N ILE A 241 -8.30 -1.60 -5.76
CA ILE A 241 -8.54 -0.84 -6.98
C ILE A 241 -7.23 -0.32 -7.55
N LYS A 242 -6.30 0.11 -6.71
CA LYS A 242 -4.97 0.55 -7.13
C LYS A 242 -4.14 -0.58 -7.75
N ILE A 243 -4.19 -1.79 -7.19
CA ILE A 243 -3.50 -2.96 -7.77
C ILE A 243 -4.15 -3.36 -9.09
N LEU A 244 -5.48 -3.41 -9.18
CA LEU A 244 -6.18 -3.76 -10.42
C LEU A 244 -5.91 -2.73 -11.54
N ASN A 245 -5.90 -1.44 -11.20
CA ASN A 245 -5.51 -0.39 -12.13
C ASN A 245 -4.03 -0.48 -12.56
N TRP A 246 -3.12 -0.83 -11.66
CA TRP A 246 -1.73 -1.10 -12.04
C TRP A 246 -1.64 -2.30 -12.98
N LEU A 247 -2.37 -3.39 -12.68
CA LEU A 247 -2.40 -4.61 -13.47
C LEU A 247 -2.92 -4.36 -14.89
N SER A 248 -3.97 -3.55 -15.04
CA SER A 248 -4.54 -3.18 -16.36
C SER A 248 -3.55 -2.50 -17.31
N LYS A 249 -2.46 -1.94 -16.79
CA LYS A 249 -1.42 -1.24 -17.56
C LYS A 249 -0.26 -2.15 -17.94
N GLN A 250 -0.25 -3.39 -17.48
CA GLN A 250 0.83 -4.34 -17.74
C GLN A 250 0.66 -5.04 -19.09
N SER A 251 1.79 -5.45 -19.69
CA SER A 251 1.76 -6.21 -20.93
C SER A 251 1.42 -7.68 -20.68
N ILE A 252 0.13 -7.99 -20.65
CA ILE A 252 -0.38 -9.36 -20.58
C ILE A 252 -0.62 -9.88 -22.01
N LYS A 253 -0.12 -11.08 -22.31
CA LYS A 253 -0.18 -11.70 -23.65
C LYS A 253 -0.27 -13.22 -23.61
N ASP A 254 0.40 -13.85 -22.65
CA ASP A 254 0.47 -15.30 -22.58
C ASP A 254 -0.87 -15.89 -22.14
N LYS A 255 -1.22 -17.06 -22.69
CA LYS A 255 -2.47 -17.77 -22.36
C LYS A 255 -2.59 -18.03 -20.85
N GLU A 256 -1.51 -18.47 -20.19
CA GLU A 256 -1.51 -18.74 -18.75
C GLU A 256 -1.77 -17.47 -17.91
N ASP A 257 -1.34 -16.30 -18.39
CA ASP A 257 -1.59 -15.04 -17.70
C ASP A 257 -3.06 -14.64 -17.84
N ILE A 258 -3.64 -14.79 -19.03
CA ILE A 258 -5.07 -14.57 -19.27
C ILE A 258 -5.92 -15.53 -18.42
N GLU A 259 -5.50 -16.79 -18.28
CA GLU A 259 -6.17 -17.75 -17.39
C GLU A 259 -6.22 -17.27 -15.94
N SER A 260 -5.16 -16.64 -15.43
CA SER A 260 -5.17 -16.04 -14.09
C SER A 260 -6.13 -14.86 -13.99
N ILE A 261 -6.19 -13.99 -15.01
CA ILE A 261 -7.14 -12.87 -15.05
C ILE A 261 -8.59 -13.36 -15.01
N LEU A 262 -8.91 -14.40 -15.79
CA LEU A 262 -10.23 -15.03 -15.80
C LEU A 262 -10.59 -15.71 -14.48
N LYS A 263 -9.60 -16.20 -13.72
CA LYS A 263 -9.84 -16.82 -12.40
C LYS A 263 -10.11 -15.77 -11.34
N ILE A 264 -9.32 -14.69 -11.31
CA ILE A 264 -9.54 -13.63 -10.31
C ILE A 264 -10.87 -12.92 -10.56
N SER A 265 -11.29 -12.73 -11.83
CA SER A 265 -12.54 -12.03 -12.17
C SER A 265 -13.79 -12.64 -11.52
N LEU A 266 -13.78 -13.96 -11.24
CA LEU A 266 -14.88 -14.67 -10.60
C LEU A 266 -15.16 -14.25 -9.15
N ASN A 267 -14.21 -13.55 -8.51
CA ASN A 267 -14.28 -13.17 -7.10
C ASN A 267 -14.32 -11.64 -6.91
N LEU A 268 -14.61 -10.88 -7.96
CA LEU A 268 -14.60 -9.41 -7.94
C LEU A 268 -16.00 -8.84 -8.11
N TYR A 269 -16.23 -7.71 -7.44
CA TYR A 269 -17.52 -7.04 -7.43
C TYR A 269 -17.35 -5.54 -7.69
N ASP A 270 -18.45 -4.86 -8.02
CA ASP A 270 -18.53 -3.40 -8.16
C ASP A 270 -17.42 -2.76 -9.04
N GLU A 271 -16.63 -1.84 -8.49
CA GLU A 271 -15.57 -1.15 -9.22
C GLU A 271 -14.43 -2.10 -9.63
N GLN A 272 -14.10 -3.09 -8.79
CA GLN A 272 -13.08 -4.10 -9.09
C GLN A 272 -13.47 -4.90 -10.33
N HIS A 273 -14.75 -5.31 -10.38
CA HIS A 273 -15.34 -6.04 -11.49
C HIS A 273 -15.26 -5.22 -12.78
N THR A 274 -15.61 -3.94 -12.73
CA THR A 274 -15.55 -3.04 -13.90
C THR A 274 -14.14 -2.96 -14.48
N ILE A 275 -13.11 -2.81 -13.64
CA ILE A 275 -11.71 -2.70 -14.07
C ILE A 275 -11.24 -3.99 -14.74
N ILE A 276 -11.49 -5.15 -14.12
CA ILE A 276 -11.07 -6.44 -14.67
C ILE A 276 -11.88 -6.82 -15.90
N SER A 277 -13.17 -6.51 -15.95
CA SER A 277 -14.01 -6.69 -17.13
C SER A 277 -13.51 -5.90 -18.33
N ASN A 278 -13.09 -4.65 -18.13
CA ASN A 278 -12.48 -3.88 -19.21
C ASN A 278 -11.13 -4.47 -19.64
N LEU A 279 -10.30 -4.93 -18.70
CA LEU A 279 -9.04 -5.61 -19.01
C LEU A 279 -9.28 -6.90 -19.82
N MET A 280 -10.25 -7.73 -19.44
CA MET A 280 -10.61 -8.95 -20.19
C MET A 280 -11.01 -8.62 -21.62
N LYS A 281 -11.82 -7.57 -21.81
CA LYS A 281 -12.23 -7.09 -23.14
C LYS A 281 -11.02 -6.66 -23.97
N ASP A 282 -10.10 -5.88 -23.39
CA ASP A 282 -8.90 -5.43 -24.08
C ASP A 282 -7.97 -6.60 -24.44
N LEU A 283 -7.89 -7.63 -23.59
CA LEU A 283 -7.15 -8.86 -23.87
C LEU A 283 -7.78 -9.68 -25.00
N TYR A 284 -9.11 -9.79 -25.01
CA TYR A 284 -9.85 -10.45 -26.08
C TYR A 284 -9.62 -9.76 -27.42
N LEU A 285 -9.80 -8.43 -27.48
CA LEU A 285 -9.61 -7.64 -28.69
C LEU A 285 -8.19 -7.74 -29.25
N LYS A 286 -7.20 -7.87 -28.37
CA LYS A 286 -5.79 -7.98 -28.74
C LYS A 286 -5.43 -9.32 -29.36
N ASP A 287 -5.96 -10.42 -28.82
CA ASP A 287 -5.76 -11.77 -29.36
C ASP A 287 -6.91 -12.71 -28.98
N LYS A 288 -7.95 -12.71 -29.83
CA LYS A 288 -9.19 -13.48 -29.62
C LYS A 288 -8.94 -14.98 -29.52
N ILE A 289 -8.01 -15.53 -30.31
CA ILE A 289 -7.72 -16.98 -30.31
C ILE A 289 -7.06 -17.38 -29.00
N THR A 290 -6.03 -16.65 -28.56
CA THR A 290 -5.34 -16.95 -27.30
C THR A 290 -6.27 -16.77 -26.12
N PHE A 291 -7.14 -15.75 -26.15
CA PHE A 291 -8.15 -15.54 -25.13
C PHE A 291 -9.15 -16.71 -25.03
N ILE A 292 -9.70 -17.19 -26.16
CA ILE A 292 -10.59 -18.36 -26.17
C ILE A 292 -9.91 -19.61 -25.62
N LYS A 293 -8.63 -19.84 -25.96
CA LYS A 293 -7.85 -20.95 -25.39
C LYS A 293 -7.71 -20.86 -23.88
N ALA A 294 -7.52 -19.65 -23.35
CA ALA A 294 -7.47 -19.41 -21.91
C ALA A 294 -8.86 -19.62 -21.27
N LEU A 295 -9.92 -19.10 -21.89
CA LEU A 295 -11.30 -19.27 -21.43
C LEU A 295 -11.72 -20.74 -21.38
N ALA A 296 -11.27 -21.55 -22.34
CA ALA A 296 -11.50 -22.99 -22.34
C ALA A 296 -10.85 -23.72 -21.15
N LYS A 297 -9.84 -23.14 -20.50
CA LYS A 297 -9.25 -23.65 -19.24
C LYS A 297 -9.98 -23.15 -18.00
N VAL A 298 -10.81 -22.12 -18.12
CA VAL A 298 -11.63 -21.56 -17.03
C VAL A 298 -13.10 -21.44 -17.47
N PRO A 299 -13.81 -22.54 -17.83
CA PRO A 299 -15.17 -22.44 -18.37
C PRO A 299 -16.17 -21.75 -17.45
N LYS A 300 -15.94 -21.79 -16.13
CA LYS A 300 -16.77 -21.09 -15.13
C LYS A 300 -16.78 -19.58 -15.30
N ALA A 301 -15.75 -19.00 -15.93
CA ALA A 301 -15.67 -17.57 -16.21
C ALA A 301 -16.43 -17.16 -17.48
N MET A 302 -17.04 -18.09 -18.22
CA MET A 302 -17.67 -17.79 -19.51
C MET A 302 -18.86 -16.85 -19.39
N GLU A 303 -19.80 -17.14 -18.49
CA GLU A 303 -20.97 -16.29 -18.25
C GLU A 303 -20.55 -14.90 -17.79
N GLU A 304 -19.63 -14.85 -16.83
CA GLU A 304 -19.07 -13.61 -16.31
C GLU A 304 -18.40 -12.77 -17.41
N THR A 305 -17.59 -13.42 -18.26
CA THR A 305 -16.91 -12.75 -19.37
C THR A 305 -17.90 -12.22 -20.40
N ALA A 306 -18.94 -13.00 -20.71
CA ALA A 306 -19.97 -12.59 -21.68
C ALA A 306 -20.75 -11.39 -21.16
N TYR A 307 -21.16 -11.42 -19.89
CA TYR A 307 -21.84 -10.32 -19.22
C TYR A 307 -20.96 -9.05 -19.15
N ALA A 308 -19.68 -9.23 -18.79
CA ALA A 308 -18.69 -8.16 -18.82
C ALA A 308 -18.60 -7.49 -20.21
N PHE A 309 -18.50 -8.29 -21.27
CA PHE A 309 -18.36 -7.73 -22.62
C PHE A 309 -19.64 -7.06 -23.08
N LYS A 310 -20.80 -7.59 -22.70
CA LYS A 310 -22.11 -6.99 -22.98
C LYS A 310 -22.26 -5.63 -22.32
N THR A 311 -21.83 -5.52 -21.06
CA THR A 311 -21.80 -4.26 -20.30
C THR A 311 -20.96 -3.19 -21.01
N PHE A 312 -19.92 -3.60 -21.72
CA PHE A 312 -19.07 -2.71 -22.53
C PHE A 312 -19.50 -2.57 -23.99
N GLU A 313 -20.68 -3.07 -24.37
CA GLU A 313 -21.26 -2.93 -25.70
C GLU A 313 -20.28 -3.36 -26.81
N LEU A 314 -19.55 -4.46 -26.58
CA LEU A 314 -18.45 -4.90 -27.44
C LEU A 314 -18.85 -4.96 -28.92
N TYR A 315 -20.02 -5.51 -29.23
CA TYR A 315 -20.52 -5.66 -30.60
C TYR A 315 -21.59 -4.62 -31.00
N GLU A 316 -22.14 -3.86 -30.06
CA GLU A 316 -23.20 -2.88 -30.31
C GLU A 316 -22.66 -1.52 -30.79
N THR A 317 -21.42 -1.17 -30.42
CA THR A 317 -20.79 0.09 -30.85
C THR A 317 -20.37 0.12 -32.32
N GLY A 318 -20.46 -1.02 -33.02
CA GLY A 318 -20.10 -1.15 -34.45
C GLY A 318 -18.60 -1.25 -34.75
N ASN A 319 -17.75 -1.26 -33.71
CA ASN A 319 -16.31 -1.45 -33.87
C ASN A 319 -15.93 -2.92 -34.11
N GLU A 320 -16.69 -3.84 -33.52
CA GLU A 320 -16.52 -5.28 -33.68
C GLU A 320 -17.78 -5.91 -34.27
N ASP A 321 -17.63 -7.11 -34.85
CA ASP A 321 -18.70 -7.83 -35.51
C ASP A 321 -18.74 -9.28 -35.02
N MET A 322 -19.79 -9.60 -34.27
CA MET A 322 -19.99 -10.92 -33.67
C MET A 322 -20.06 -12.04 -34.71
N THR A 323 -20.60 -11.77 -35.90
CA THR A 323 -20.72 -12.76 -36.97
C THR A 323 -19.33 -13.10 -37.52
N LYS A 324 -18.46 -12.09 -37.67
CA LYS A 324 -17.06 -12.32 -38.07
C LYS A 324 -16.30 -13.14 -37.05
N ASP A 325 -16.53 -12.89 -35.77
CA ASP A 325 -15.87 -13.65 -34.71
C ASP A 325 -16.38 -15.10 -34.65
N LEU A 326 -17.69 -15.31 -34.85
CA LEU A 326 -18.28 -16.65 -34.97
C LEU A 326 -17.66 -17.44 -36.14
N ASP A 327 -17.54 -16.82 -37.31
CA ASP A 327 -16.93 -17.42 -38.50
C ASP A 327 -15.44 -17.72 -38.26
N MET A 328 -14.71 -16.77 -37.66
CA MET A 328 -13.30 -16.93 -37.32
C MET A 328 -13.09 -18.11 -36.37
N PHE A 329 -13.91 -18.26 -35.32
CA PHE A 329 -13.78 -19.38 -34.38
C PHE A 329 -14.15 -20.71 -35.04
N SER A 330 -15.28 -20.77 -35.74
CA SER A 330 -15.77 -22.01 -36.37
C SER A 330 -14.82 -22.55 -37.43
N SER A 331 -14.19 -21.67 -38.20
CA SER A 331 -13.25 -22.03 -39.27
C SER A 331 -11.79 -22.18 -38.80
N SER A 332 -11.50 -21.90 -37.52
CA SER A 332 -10.14 -21.93 -36.99
C SER A 332 -9.48 -23.31 -37.11
N ASN A 333 -8.23 -23.35 -37.58
CA ASN A 333 -7.40 -24.56 -37.60
C ASN A 333 -6.47 -24.68 -36.38
N VAL A 334 -6.46 -23.66 -35.51
CA VAL A 334 -5.61 -23.62 -34.31
C VAL A 334 -6.38 -23.88 -33.02
N LEU A 335 -7.71 -23.84 -33.05
CA LEU A 335 -8.59 -24.22 -31.94
C LEU A 335 -8.94 -25.72 -32.03
N THR A 336 -9.04 -26.40 -30.88
CA THR A 336 -9.62 -27.75 -30.82
C THR A 336 -11.15 -27.70 -31.02
N GLU A 337 -11.78 -28.84 -31.30
CA GLU A 337 -13.24 -28.89 -31.46
C GLU A 337 -13.98 -28.48 -30.17
N GLU A 338 -13.43 -28.81 -29.00
CA GLU A 338 -13.96 -28.35 -27.71
C GLU A 338 -13.83 -26.83 -27.54
N GLU A 339 -12.68 -26.25 -27.92
CA GLU A 339 -12.45 -24.80 -27.85
C GLU A 339 -13.37 -24.05 -28.82
N LYS A 340 -13.60 -24.58 -30.03
CA LYS A 340 -14.57 -24.02 -30.98
C LYS A 340 -15.99 -24.02 -30.43
N LYS A 341 -16.42 -25.17 -29.89
CA LYS A 341 -17.76 -25.29 -29.29
C LYS A 341 -17.94 -24.28 -28.16
N LEU A 342 -16.92 -24.14 -27.31
CA LEU A 342 -16.91 -23.18 -26.22
C LEU A 342 -16.96 -21.73 -26.73
N ALA A 343 -16.24 -21.40 -27.80
CA ALA A 343 -16.27 -20.06 -28.39
C ALA A 343 -17.66 -19.70 -28.95
N VAL A 344 -18.32 -20.66 -29.61
CA VAL A 344 -19.71 -20.49 -30.10
C VAL A 344 -20.67 -20.30 -28.93
N GLU A 345 -20.54 -21.12 -27.88
CA GLU A 345 -21.34 -21.02 -26.66
C GLU A 345 -21.15 -19.66 -25.97
N PHE A 346 -19.91 -19.18 -25.86
CA PHE A 346 -19.59 -17.87 -25.33
C PHE A 346 -20.30 -16.73 -26.08
N LEU A 347 -20.27 -16.73 -27.42
CA LEU A 347 -20.97 -15.71 -28.22
C LEU A 347 -22.50 -15.82 -28.09
N ASN A 348 -23.04 -17.04 -27.97
CA ASN A 348 -24.47 -17.22 -27.71
C ASN A 348 -24.88 -16.68 -26.34
N ILE A 349 -24.07 -16.90 -25.30
CA ILE A 349 -24.33 -16.34 -23.97
C ILE A 349 -24.33 -14.81 -24.04
N TYR A 350 -23.34 -14.22 -24.74
CA TYR A 350 -23.30 -12.77 -24.97
C TYR A 350 -24.59 -12.24 -25.60
N ASP A 351 -25.08 -12.90 -26.66
CA ASP A 351 -26.30 -12.48 -27.37
C ASP A 351 -27.55 -12.60 -26.48
N LEU A 352 -27.58 -13.60 -25.60
CA LEU A 352 -28.67 -13.85 -24.65
C LEU A 352 -28.64 -12.94 -23.42
N CYS A 353 -27.49 -12.32 -23.09
CA CYS A 353 -27.41 -11.35 -22.01
C CYS A 353 -28.31 -10.14 -22.34
N GLY A 354 -29.43 -10.00 -21.62
CA GLY A 354 -30.28 -8.80 -21.67
C GLY A 354 -29.57 -7.60 -21.04
N ILE A 355 -29.85 -6.40 -21.56
CA ILE A 355 -29.46 -5.13 -20.93
C ILE A 355 -30.44 -4.78 -19.82
#